data_AF-A0A958SU93-F1
#
_entry.id   AF-A0A958SU93-F1
#
_cell.length_a   1.000
_cell.length_b   1.000
_cell.length_c   1.000
_cell.angle_alpha   90.00
_cell.angle_beta   90.00
_cell.angle_gamma   90.00
#
_symmetry.space_group_name_H-M   'P 1'
#
loop_
_entity.id
_entity.type
_entity.pdbx_description
1 polymer ?
#
loop_
_entity_poly.entity_id
_entity_poly.type
_entity_poly.pdbx_seq_one_letter_code
_entity_poly.pdbx_strand_id
1 'polypeptide(L)' 'MTKKLVIVCLVNFLIAAFLGLILRFANIYSLNINYRFFTHAHSHIAMLGWAYLMLYLLLVNYFVLEKKTIYTR' A
#
# COMPACT_ATOMS: atom_id res chain seq x y z
N MET A 1 12.16 5.80 12.46
CA MET A 1 11.88 4.57 11.68
C MET A 1 10.84 4.78 10.56
N THR A 2 9.91 5.74 10.71
CA THR A 2 8.82 6.02 9.78
C THR A 2 9.22 6.26 8.32
N LYS A 3 10.30 7.00 8.05
CA LYS A 3 10.69 7.37 6.67
C LYS A 3 10.90 6.16 5.75
N LYS A 4 11.49 5.07 6.27
CA LYS A 4 11.68 3.83 5.52
C LYS A 4 10.34 3.14 5.21
N LEU A 5 9.40 3.17 6.16
CA LEU A 5 8.07 2.57 5.98
C LEU A 5 7.21 3.36 4.99
N VAL A 6 7.34 4.70 4.96
CA VAL A 6 6.69 5.55 3.93
C VAL A 6 7.19 5.19 2.53
N ILE A 7 8.51 4.97 2.37
CA ILE A 7 9.09 4.51 1.10
C ILE A 7 8.51 3.16 0.69
N VAL A 8 8.37 2.22 1.64
CA VAL A 8 7.73 0.92 1.37
C VAL A 8 6.28 1.09 0.93
N CYS A 9 5.50 1.98 1.56
CA CYS A 9 4.13 2.30 1.11
C CYS A 9 4.09 2.86 -0.32
N LEU A 10 5.01 3.75 -0.67
CA LEU A 10 5.12 4.32 -2.02
C LEU A 10 5.50 3.26 -3.06
N VAL A 11 6.39 2.33 -2.72
CA VAL A 11 6.73 1.19 -3.58
C VAL A 11 5.52 0.27 -3.77
N ASN A 12 4.78 -0.04 -2.70
CA ASN A 12 3.54 -0.84 -2.80
C ASN A 12 2.47 -0.14 -3.64
N PHE A 13 2.35 1.18 -3.53
CA PHE A 13 1.48 1.98 -4.41
C PHE A 13 1.89 1.84 -5.87
N LEU A 14 3.19 1.94 -6.16
CA LEU A 14 3.71 1.80 -7.50
C LEU A 14 3.41 0.40 -8.08
N ILE A 15 3.60 -0.65 -7.27
CA ILE A 15 3.26 -2.03 -7.66
C ILE A 15 1.76 -2.17 -7.93
N ALA A 16 0.90 -1.59 -7.08
CA ALA A 16 -0.54 -1.58 -7.30
C ALA A 16 -0.90 -0.88 -8.62
N ALA A 17 -0.29 0.28 -8.89
CA ALA A 17 -0.51 1.05 -10.12
C ALA A 17 -0.09 0.26 -11.38
N PHE A 18 1.07 -0.41 -11.34
CA PHE A 18 1.51 -1.29 -12.42
C PHE A 18 0.56 -2.46 -12.64
N LEU A 19 0.07 -3.11 -11.57
CA LEU A 19 -0.95 -4.15 -11.71
C LEU A 19 -2.23 -3.62 -12.37
N GLY A 20 -2.69 -2.43 -11.97
CA GLY A 20 -3.89 -1.81 -12.57
C GLY A 20 -3.69 -1.48 -14.06
N LEU A 21 -2.49 -1.05 -14.43
CA LEU A 21 -2.11 -0.82 -15.82
C LEU A 21 -2.10 -2.13 -16.62
N ILE A 22 -1.51 -3.20 -16.08
CA ILE A 22 -1.52 -4.55 -16.68
C ILE A 22 -2.96 -5.04 -16.87
N LEU A 23 -3.85 -4.86 -15.90
CA LEU A 23 -5.26 -5.21 -16.06
C LEU A 23 -5.93 -4.48 -17.22
N ARG A 24 -5.62 -3.19 -17.39
CA ARG A 24 -6.16 -2.40 -18.49
C ARG A 24 -5.67 -2.90 -19.85
N PHE A 25 -4.40 -3.29 -19.95
CA PHE A 25 -3.86 -3.95 -21.13
C PHE A 25 -4.48 -5.34 -21.36
N ALA A 26 -4.69 -6.13 -20.30
CA ALA A 26 -5.34 -7.43 -20.38
C ALA A 26 -6.77 -7.35 -20.93
N ASN A 27 -7.51 -6.30 -20.54
CA ASN A 27 -8.86 -6.04 -21.03
C ASN A 27 -8.89 -5.57 -22.50
N ILE A 28 -7.87 -4.85 -22.96
CA ILE A 28 -7.79 -4.34 -24.35
C ILE A 28 -7.35 -5.45 -25.32
N TYR A 29 -6.37 -6.26 -24.92
CA TYR A 29 -5.75 -7.28 -25.77
C TYR A 29 -6.34 -8.68 -25.62
N SER A 30 -7.45 -8.85 -24.88
CA SER A 30 -8.11 -10.13 -24.62
C SER A 30 -7.11 -11.22 -24.22
N LEU A 31 -6.14 -10.87 -23.37
CA LEU A 31 -5.09 -11.79 -22.99
C LEU A 31 -5.74 -12.96 -22.23
N ASN A 32 -5.34 -14.19 -22.56
CA ASN A 32 -5.88 -15.43 -21.96
C ASN A 32 -5.38 -15.67 -20.52
N ILE A 33 -5.17 -14.59 -19.77
CA ILE A 33 -4.85 -14.56 -18.36
C ILE A 33 -6.15 -14.48 -17.56
N ASN A 34 -6.11 -15.10 -16.39
CA ASN A 34 -7.28 -15.29 -15.57
C ASN A 34 -7.63 -13.97 -14.85
N TYR A 35 -8.37 -13.10 -15.55
CA TYR A 35 -8.64 -11.70 -15.17
C TYR A 35 -9.16 -11.55 -13.73
N ARG A 36 -9.98 -12.51 -13.27
CA ARG A 36 -10.50 -12.57 -11.91
C ARG A 36 -9.41 -12.68 -10.84
N PHE A 37 -8.32 -13.40 -11.08
CA PHE A 37 -7.23 -13.53 -10.12
C PHE A 37 -6.37 -12.27 -10.09
N PHE A 38 -6.16 -11.63 -11.24
CA PHE A 38 -5.42 -10.39 -11.34
C PHE A 38 -6.17 -9.20 -10.71
N THR A 39 -7.48 -9.08 -10.93
CA THR A 39 -8.31 -8.07 -10.24
C THR A 39 -8.29 -8.25 -8.73
N HIS A 40 -8.37 -9.51 -8.28
CA HIS A 40 -8.31 -9.84 -6.85
C HIS A 40 -6.94 -9.48 -6.26
N ALA A 41 -5.84 -9.85 -6.92
CA ALA A 41 -4.50 -9.47 -6.50
C ALA A 41 -4.32 -7.94 -6.46
N HIS A 42 -4.80 -7.23 -7.48
CA HIS A 42 -4.73 -5.76 -7.56
C HIS A 42 -5.45 -5.10 -6.38
N SER A 43 -6.69 -5.52 -6.08
CA SER A 43 -7.45 -4.94 -4.97
C SER A 43 -6.81 -5.25 -3.61
N HIS A 44 -6.29 -6.47 -3.41
CA HIS A 44 -5.58 -6.84 -2.17
C HIS A 44 -4.31 -6.01 -1.97
N ILE A 45 -3.51 -5.81 -3.01
CA ILE A 45 -2.27 -5.02 -2.94
C ILE A 45 -2.60 -3.55 -2.71
N ALA A 46 -3.63 -3.01 -3.37
CA ALA A 46 -4.06 -1.63 -3.18
C ALA A 46 -4.59 -1.37 -1.76
N MET A 47 -5.45 -2.25 -1.25
CA MET A 47 -6.03 -2.06 0.09
C MET A 47 -5.06 -2.40 1.23
N LEU A 48 -4.49 -3.61 1.26
CA LEU A 48 -3.63 -4.05 2.36
C LEU A 48 -2.19 -3.51 2.23
N GLY A 49 -1.66 -3.51 1.00
CA GLY A 49 -0.28 -3.13 0.72
C GLY A 49 -0.03 -1.62 0.70
N TRP A 50 -1.03 -0.81 0.37
CA TRP A 50 -0.90 0.65 0.32
C TRP A 50 -1.81 1.37 1.31
N ALA A 51 -3.13 1.34 1.12
CA ALA A 51 -4.05 2.18 1.89
C ALA A 51 -4.01 1.86 3.40
N TYR A 52 -4.06 0.58 3.76
CA TYR A 52 -4.00 0.12 5.15
C TYR A 52 -2.67 0.50 5.80
N LEU A 53 -1.54 0.23 5.13
CA LEU A 53 -0.21 0.57 5.66
C LEU A 53 -0.02 2.09 5.80
N MET A 54 -0.54 2.89 4.87
CA MET A 54 -0.49 4.35 4.94
C MET A 54 -1.32 4.90 6.09
N LEU A 55 -2.56 4.42 6.26
CA LEU A 55 -3.42 4.79 7.38
C LEU A 55 -2.82 4.35 8.72
N TYR A 56 -2.31 3.13 8.81
CA TYR A 56 -1.63 2.62 9.99
C TYR A 56 -0.41 3.50 10.33
N LEU A 57 0.42 3.85 9.35
CA LEU A 57 1.55 4.73 9.58
C LEU A 57 1.13 6.10 10.09
N LEU A 58 0.09 6.68 9.50
CA LEU A 58 -0.43 8.00 9.85
C LEU A 58 -0.96 7.98 11.28
N LEU A 59 -1.75 6.98 11.63
CA LEU A 59 -2.28 6.79 12.98
C LEU A 59 -1.16 6.61 14.01
N VAL A 60 -0.19 5.73 13.75
CA VAL A 60 0.93 5.49 14.66
C VAL A 60 1.81 6.73 14.82
N ASN A 61 2.07 7.47 13.74
CA ASN A 61 2.92 8.67 13.85
C ASN A 61 2.23 9.81 14.56
N TYR A 62 0.93 9.99 14.34
CA TYR A 62 0.20 11.14 14.88
C TYR A 62 -0.31 10.88 16.30
N PHE A 63 -0.75 9.66 16.61
CA PHE A 63 -1.39 9.34 17.90
C PHE A 63 -0.51 8.53 18.86
N VAL A 64 0.48 7.76 18.38
CA VAL A 64 1.25 6.82 19.23
C VAL A 64 2.66 7.31 19.53
N LEU A 65 3.26 8.15 18.69
CA LEU A 65 4.59 8.72 18.96
C LEU A 65 4.62 9.80 20.06
N GLU A 66 3.48 10.16 20.65
CA GLU A 66 3.43 10.92 21.88
C GLU A 66 3.77 10.05 23.11
N LYS A 67 5.06 9.76 23.32
CA LYS A 67 5.69 9.77 24.67
C LYS A 67 7.17 9.39 24.67
N LYS A 68 8.02 10.36 25.01
CA LYS A 68 8.87 10.32 26.23
C LYS A 68 9.57 11.67 26.46
N THR A 69 8.90 12.63 27.09
CA THR A 69 9.61 13.39 28.13
C THR A 69 9.45 12.58 29.40
N ILE A 70 10.49 11.80 29.71
CA ILE A 70 10.63 11.24 31.05
C ILE A 70 10.78 12.46 31.95
N TYR A 71 9.79 12.76 32.78
CA TYR A 71 9.96 13.69 33.89
C TYR A 71 10.94 13.02 34.85
N THR A 72 12.24 13.28 34.68
CA THR A 72 13.21 13.05 35.74
C THR A 72 13.06 14.21 36.71
N ARG A 73 12.73 13.81 37.95
CA ARG A 73 12.49 14.63 39.12
C ARG A 73 13.69 15.52 39.48
#